data_AF-A0A450Y6Y6-F1
#
_entry.id   AF-A0A450Y6Y6-F1
#
_cell.length_a   1.000
_cell.length_b   1.000
_cell.length_c   1.000
_cell.angle_alpha   90.00
_cell.angle_beta   90.00
_cell.angle_gamma   90.00
#
_symmetry.space_group_name_H-M   'P 1'
#
loop_
_entity.id
_entity.type
_entity.pdbx_description
1 polymer ?
#
loop_
_entity_poly.entity_id
_entity_poly.type
_entity_poly.pdbx_seq_one_letter_code
_entity_poly.pdbx_strand_id
1 'polypeptide(L)' 'MFNKNKNFSAVLEVIPPTVESHPNYKRTINQGSESRFRYVFSHKDDAGRELTLTILAFDAPRQL' A
#
# COMPACT_ATOMS: atom_id res chain seq x y z
N MET A 1 -7.32 17.23 3.83
CA MET A 1 -5.90 16.93 4.13
C MET A 1 -5.05 18.20 4.02
N PHE A 2 -4.17 18.47 4.98
CA PHE A 2 -3.32 19.67 5.09
C PHE A 2 -1.82 19.33 5.05
N ASN A 3 -1.40 18.41 4.18
CA ASN A 3 0.00 18.33 3.75
C ASN A 3 0.03 18.62 2.24
N LYS A 4 0.58 19.77 1.85
CA LYS A 4 0.69 20.23 0.45
C LYS A 4 1.95 19.69 -0.24
N ASN A 5 2.64 18.73 0.36
CA ASN A 5 3.82 18.12 -0.23
C ASN A 5 3.40 17.16 -1.35
N LYS A 6 3.23 17.71 -2.55
CA LYS A 6 2.72 16.99 -3.74
C LYS A 6 3.40 15.64 -4.00
N ASN A 7 4.68 15.52 -3.62
CA ASN A 7 5.44 14.29 -3.80
C ASN A 7 4.94 13.14 -2.93
N PHE A 8 4.54 13.41 -1.67
CA PHE A 8 4.05 12.35 -0.78
C PHE A 8 2.63 11.90 -1.16
N SER A 9 1.74 12.83 -1.49
CA SER A 9 0.39 12.49 -1.98
C SER A 9 0.45 11.66 -3.27
N ALA A 10 1.36 11.99 -4.20
CA ALA A 10 1.56 11.20 -5.42
C ALA A 10 1.99 9.74 -5.11
N VAL A 11 2.82 9.52 -4.07
CA VAL A 11 3.16 8.17 -3.62
C VAL A 11 1.94 7.44 -3.08
N LEU A 12 1.14 8.09 -2.24
CA LEU A 12 -0.09 7.50 -1.69
C LEU A 12 -1.09 7.11 -2.79
N GLU A 13 -1.21 7.91 -3.85
CA GLU A 13 -2.11 7.67 -4.98
C GLU A 13 -1.67 6.50 -5.88
N VAL A 14 -0.37 6.26 -6.02
CA VAL A 14 0.18 5.21 -6.90
C VAL A 14 0.23 3.83 -6.22
N ILE A 15 0.26 3.77 -4.88
CA ILE A 15 0.34 2.50 -4.14
C ILE A 15 -0.82 1.54 -4.51
N PRO A 16 -2.11 1.92 -4.43
CA PRO A 16 -3.21 1.01 -4.73
C PRO A 16 -3.17 0.40 -6.14
N PRO A 17 -3.12 1.18 -7.25
CA PRO A 17 -3.11 0.59 -8.58
C PRO A 17 -1.86 -0.27 -8.84
N THR A 18 -0.73 0.06 -8.23
CA THR A 18 0.49 -0.76 -8.33
C THR A 18 0.30 -2.12 -7.67
N VAL A 19 -0.20 -2.14 -6.43
CA VAL A 19 -0.42 -3.37 -5.68
C VAL A 19 -1.50 -4.24 -6.31
N GLU A 20 -2.61 -3.63 -6.72
CA GLU A 20 -3.76 -4.33 -7.31
C GLU A 20 -3.45 -4.92 -8.70
N SER A 21 -2.42 -4.41 -9.40
CA SER A 21 -1.93 -4.99 -10.66
C SER A 21 -1.12 -6.28 -10.50
N HIS A 22 -0.70 -6.62 -9.28
CA HIS A 22 0.15 -7.79 -9.05
C HIS A 22 -0.63 -9.10 -9.25
N PRO A 23 -0.09 -10.12 -9.95
CA PRO A 23 -0.83 -11.35 -10.29
C PRO A 23 -1.31 -12.15 -9.08
N ASN A 24 -0.61 -12.05 -7.96
CA ASN A 24 -1.00 -12.72 -6.70
C ASN A 24 -1.90 -11.86 -5.80
N TYR A 25 -2.26 -10.64 -6.18
CA TYR A 25 -3.19 -9.83 -5.41
C TYR A 25 -4.56 -10.52 -5.35
N LYS A 26 -5.14 -10.60 -4.14
CA LYS A 26 -6.48 -11.18 -3.93
C LYS A 26 -7.50 -10.12 -3.56
N ARG A 27 -7.21 -9.30 -2.54
CA ARG A 27 -8.16 -8.33 -1.99
C ARG A 27 -7.48 -7.28 -1.12
N THR A 28 -8.11 -6.10 -1.05
CA THR A 28 -7.77 -5.04 -0.11
C THR A 28 -8.45 -5.25 1.24
N ILE A 29 -7.72 -5.07 2.34
CA ILE A 29 -8.25 -5.08 3.70
C ILE A 29 -8.50 -3.62 4.11
N ASN A 30 -9.75 -3.21 3.99
CA ASN A 30 -10.15 -1.81 4.17
C ASN A 30 -9.84 -1.30 5.58
N GLN A 31 -9.16 -0.15 5.66
CA GLN A 31 -8.81 0.53 6.90
C GLN A 31 -8.91 2.03 6.71
N GLY A 32 -9.54 2.72 7.65
CA GLY A 32 -9.74 4.16 7.60
C GLY A 32 -8.48 5.00 7.86
N SER A 33 -7.30 4.56 7.40
CA SER A 33 -6.04 5.30 7.53
C SER A 33 -5.50 5.66 6.15
N GLU A 34 -5.17 6.94 5.98
CA GLU A 34 -4.81 7.51 4.67
C GLU A 34 -3.40 7.12 4.18
N SER A 35 -2.51 6.66 5.06
CA SER A 35 -1.12 6.28 4.72
C SER A 35 -0.75 4.84 5.11
N ARG A 36 -1.76 4.03 5.46
CA ARG A 36 -1.61 2.61 5.78
C ARG A 36 -2.50 1.79 4.88
N PHE A 37 -1.88 0.90 4.13
CA PHE A 37 -2.55 0.02 3.19
C PHE A 37 -2.34 -1.43 3.60
N ARG A 38 -3.38 -2.26 3.57
CA ARG A 38 -3.26 -3.70 3.80
C ARG A 38 -3.94 -4.48 2.69
N TYR A 39 -3.29 -5.56 2.29
CA TYR A 39 -3.70 -6.39 1.18
C TYR A 39 -3.49 -7.86 1.52
N VAL A 40 -4.26 -8.71 0.85
CA VAL A 40 -4.06 -10.15 0.86
C VAL A 40 -3.52 -10.59 -0.49
N PHE A 41 -2.50 -11.43 -0.45
CA PHE A 41 -1.87 -12.05 -1.60
C PHE A 41 -1.94 -13.58 -1.49
N SER A 42 -2.01 -14.28 -2.62
CA SER A 42 -1.63 -15.70 -2.67
C SER A 42 -0.11 -15.86 -2.57
N HIS A 43 0.33 -16.97 -1.98
CA HIS A 43 1.70 -17.41 -2.14
C HIS A 43 1.95 -17.84 -3.60
N LYS A 44 3.15 -17.55 -4.14
CA LYS A 44 3.48 -17.82 -5.56
C LYS A 44 3.39 -19.31 -5.95
N ASP A 45 3.69 -20.20 -5.01
CA ASP A 45 3.73 -21.66 -5.25
C ASP A 45 2.48 -22.38 -4.72
N ASP A 46 1.59 -21.68 -4.01
CA ASP A 46 0.39 -22.26 -3.39
C ASP A 46 -0.70 -21.20 -3.24
N ALA A 47 -1.66 -21.21 -4.16
CA ALA A 47 -2.77 -20.26 -4.17
C ALA A 47 -3.70 -20.39 -2.94
N GLY A 48 -3.66 -21.52 -2.23
CA GLY A 48 -4.39 -21.76 -0.99
C GLY A 48 -3.78 -21.05 0.22
N ARG A 49 -2.48 -20.71 0.17
CA ARG A 49 -1.80 -19.95 1.24
C ARG A 49 -1.93 -18.47 1.00
N GLU A 50 -2.31 -17.74 2.05
CA GLU A 50 -2.47 -16.30 2.03
C GLU A 50 -1.35 -15.58 2.79
N LEU A 51 -0.90 -14.46 2.25
CA LEU A 51 0.04 -13.53 2.86
C LEU A 51 -0.68 -12.19 3.09
N THR A 52 -0.44 -11.55 4.23
CA THR A 52 -0.91 -10.18 4.47
C THR A 52 0.25 -9.20 4.24
N LEU A 53 0.12 -8.37 3.22
CA LEU A 53 1.04 -7.25 2.97
C LEU A 53 0.52 -6.00 3.67
N THR A 54 1.35 -5.36 4.48
CA THR A 54 1.07 -4.04 5.07
C THR A 54 2.10 -3.03 4.59
N ILE A 55 1.63 -1.94 3.99
CA ILE A 55 2.46 -0.81 3.56
C ILE A 55 2.17 0.36 4.50
N LEU A 56 3.23 0.92 5.09
CA LEU A 56 3.18 2.14 5.90
C LEU A 56 4.02 3.21 5.20
N ALA A 57 3.39 4.32 4.84
CA ALA A 57 4.06 5.45 4.22
C ALA A 57 4.21 6.61 5.22
N PHE A 58 5.40 7.21 5.26
CA PHE A 58 5.75 8.31 6.15
C PHE A 58 6.42 9.44 5.36
N ASP A 59 6.01 10.69 5.61
CA ASP A 59 6.72 11.89 5.15
C ASP A 59 7.68 12.33 6.28
N ALA A 60 8.95 11.97 6.14
CA ALA A 60 9.98 12.28 7.13
C ALA A 60 10.70 13.59 6.79
N PRO A 61 11.06 14.41 7.80
CA PRO A 61 11.81 15.64 7.56
C PRO A 61 13.19 15.32 6.97
N ARG A 62 13.62 16.10 5.97
CA ARG A 62 15.01 16.04 5.48
C ARG A 62 15.91 16.67 6.54
N GLN A 63 16.93 15.94 7.00
CA GLN A 63 18.01 16.56 7.77
C GLN A 63 18.78 17.51 6.85
N LEU A 64 18.99 18.74 7.33
CA LEU A 64 19.80 19.79 6.72
C LEU A 64 21.29 19.50 6.88
#